data_AF-X1IB54-F1
#
_entry.id   AF-X1IB54-F1
#
_cell.length_a   1.000
_cell.length_b   1.000
_cell.length_c   1.000
_cell.angle_alpha   90.00
_cell.angle_beta   90.00
_cell.angle_gamma   90.00
#
_symmetry.space_group_name_H-M   'P 1'
#
loop_
_entity.id
_entity.type
_entity.pdbx_description
1 polymer ?
#
loop_
_entity_poly.entity_id
_entity_poly.type
_entity_poly.pdbx_seq_one_letter_code
_entity_poly.pdbx_strand_id
1 'polypeptide(L)' 'MKKLFSLLFIAGLLCSCLKQEENPLFSEFDTPFQVPPFDKIQEEHYLPAFKEGME' A
#
# COMPACT_ATOMS: atom_id res chain seq x y z
N MET A 1 34.60 6.32 0.37
CA MET A 1 34.06 4.95 0.52
C MET A 1 33.22 4.75 1.78
N LYS A 2 33.76 4.97 3.00
CA LYS A 2 33.00 4.77 4.26
C LYS A 2 31.78 5.70 4.42
N LYS A 3 31.93 6.98 4.04
CA LYS A 3 30.82 7.96 4.06
C LYS A 3 29.72 7.66 3.04
N LEU A 4 30.08 7.06 1.90
CA LEU A 4 29.12 6.62 0.88
C LEU A 4 28.31 5.43 1.38
N PHE A 5 28.96 4.50 2.09
CA PHE A 5 28.30 3.35 2.72
C PHE A 5 27.36 3.78 3.85
N SER A 6 27.76 4.75 4.68
CA SER A 6 26.85 5.34 5.69
C SER A 6 25.66 6.08 5.08
N LEU A 7 25.83 6.75 3.94
CA LEU A 7 24.74 7.47 3.27
C LEU A 7 23.69 6.50 2.68
N LEU A 8 24.16 5.38 2.11
CA LEU A 8 23.27 4.32 1.59
C LEU A 8 22.44 3.65 2.70
N PHE A 9 23.03 3.49 3.89
CA PHE A 9 22.35 2.89 5.04
C PHE A 9 21.20 3.77 5.56
N ILE A 10 21.40 5.09 5.62
CA ILE A 10 20.37 6.05 6.03
C ILE A 10 19.24 6.14 4.99
N ALA A 11 19.56 6.08 3.70
CA ALA A 11 18.56 6.05 2.63
C ALA A 11 17.68 4.78 2.67
N GLY A 12 18.26 3.61 2.99
CA GLY A 12 17.51 2.36 3.14
C GLY A 12 16.51 2.36 4.30
N LEU A 13 16.82 3.05 5.40
CA LEU A 13 15.92 3.20 6.55
C LEU A 13 14.70 4.09 6.25
N LEU A 14 14.84 5.10 5.40
CA LEU A 14 13.74 6.01 5.04
C LEU A 14 12.71 5.36 4.09
N CYS A 15 13.10 4.39 3.28
CA CYS A 15 12.16 3.66 2.40
C CYS A 15 11.17 2.76 3.16
N SER A 16 11.49 2.32 4.38
CA SER A 16 10.61 1.39 5.13
C SER A 16 9.42 2.09 5.81
N CYS A 17 9.40 3.42 5.86
CA CYS A 17 8.36 4.20 6.55
C CYS A 17 7.26 4.75 5.63
N LEU A 18 7.40 4.61 4.31
CA LEU A 18 6.41 5.10 3.34
C LEU A 18 5.43 3.99 2.92
N LYS A 19 5.00 3.16 3.87
CA LYS A 19 3.91 2.22 3.60
C LYS A 19 2.61 3.00 3.70
N GLN A 20 2.23 3.63 2.59
CA GLN A 20 0.90 4.21 2.45
C GLN A 20 -0.11 3.08 2.60
N GLU A 21 -1.13 3.24 3.46
CA GLU A 21 -2.25 2.31 3.46
C GLU A 21 -2.92 2.39 2.08
N GLU A 22 -2.72 1.35 1.28
CA GLU A 22 -3.35 1.22 -0.02
C GLU A 22 -4.81 0.81 0.15
N ASN A 23 -5.68 1.35 -0.73
CA ASN A 23 -7.08 0.99 -0.74
C ASN A 23 -7.21 -0.52 -1.00
N PRO A 24 -7.91 -1.29 -0.13
CA PRO A 24 -8.03 -2.74 -0.27
C PRO A 24 -8.76 -3.16 -1.55
N LEU A 25 -9.41 -2.23 -2.26
CA LEU A 25 -10.10 -2.46 -3.52
C LEU A 25 -9.21 -2.33 -4.77
N PHE A 26 -7.93 -1.96 -4.62
CA PHE A 26 -6.99 -1.77 -5.75
C PHE A 26 -6.17 -3.01 -6.13
N SER A 27 -6.35 -4.13 -5.44
CA SER A 27 -5.63 -5.38 -5.73
C SER A 27 -6.54 -6.59 -5.56
N GLU A 28 -6.11 -7.73 -6.11
CA GLU A 28 -6.80 -9.00 -5.91
C GLU A 28 -6.81 -9.39 -4.42
N PHE A 29 -7.90 -10.02 -3.98
CA PHE A 29 -8.05 -10.41 -2.58
C PHE A 29 -7.25 -11.68 -2.27
N ASP A 30 -6.27 -11.56 -1.36
CA ASP A 30 -5.45 -12.67 -0.84
C ASP A 30 -6.16 -13.48 0.27
N THR A 31 -7.48 -13.40 0.36
CA THR A 31 -8.27 -14.20 1.30
C THR A 31 -8.60 -15.56 0.67
N PRO A 32 -8.88 -16.61 1.47
CA PRO A 32 -9.38 -17.86 0.96
C PRO A 32 -10.63 -17.63 0.09
N PHE A 33 -10.64 -18.23 -1.10
CA PHE A 33 -11.73 -18.08 -2.08
C PHE A 33 -11.95 -16.64 -2.61
N GLN A 34 -10.98 -15.72 -2.45
CA GLN A 34 -11.07 -14.34 -2.92
C GLN A 34 -12.29 -13.60 -2.36
N VAL A 35 -12.62 -13.85 -1.10
CA VAL A 35 -13.69 -13.14 -0.38
C VAL A 35 -13.21 -11.72 -0.03
N PRO A 36 -14.01 -10.67 -0.24
CA PRO A 36 -13.61 -9.32 0.16
C PRO A 36 -13.23 -9.25 1.66
N PRO A 37 -12.09 -8.65 2.02
CA PRO A 37 -11.70 -8.45 3.41
C PRO A 37 -12.52 -7.31 4.04
N PHE A 38 -13.79 -7.59 4.36
CA PHE A 38 -14.75 -6.60 4.84
C PHE A 38 -14.32 -5.87 6.12
N ASP A 39 -13.47 -6.49 6.94
CA ASP A 39 -12.86 -5.90 8.13
C ASP A 39 -11.93 -4.72 7.80
N LYS A 40 -11.38 -4.68 6.58
CA LYS A 40 -10.46 -3.64 6.10
C LYS A 40 -11.15 -2.61 5.20
N ILE A 41 -12.36 -2.89 4.72
CA ILE A 41 -13.08 -1.98 3.81
C ILE A 41 -13.87 -0.97 4.66
N GLN A 42 -13.58 0.31 4.46
CA GLN A 42 -14.22 1.44 5.13
C GLN A 42 -14.90 2.34 4.08
N GLU A 43 -15.75 3.27 4.51
CA GLU A 43 -16.54 4.11 3.60
C GLU A 43 -15.65 4.98 2.68
N GLU A 44 -14.52 5.43 3.22
CA GLU A 44 -13.54 6.27 2.52
C GLU A 44 -12.92 5.57 1.30
N HIS A 45 -12.94 4.24 1.28
CA HIS A 45 -12.35 3.44 0.19
C HIS A 45 -13.22 3.43 -1.08
N TYR A 46 -14.52 3.69 -0.99
CA TYR A 46 -15.42 3.52 -2.14
C TYR A 46 -15.22 4.58 -3.23
N LEU A 47 -15.25 5.87 -2.88
CA LEU A 47 -15.20 6.91 -3.91
C LEU A 47 -13.91 6.88 -4.75
N PRO A 48 -12.70 6.70 -4.15
CA PRO A 48 -11.48 6.51 -4.93
C PRO A 48 -11.52 5.24 -5.79
N ALA A 49 -12.01 4.12 -5.25
CA ALA A 49 -12.11 2.85 -5.99
C ALA A 49 -13.04 2.94 -7.19
N PHE A 50 -14.19 3.60 -7.04
CA PHE A 50 -15.10 3.82 -8.16
C PHE A 50 -14.50 4.73 -9.22
N LYS A 51 -13.77 5.78 -8.84
CA LYS A 51 -13.10 6.66 -9.81
C LYS A 51 -12.07 5.88 -10.63
N GLU A 52 -11.16 5.18 -9.96
CA GLU A 52 -10.12 4.37 -10.60
C GLU A 52 -10.73 3.33 -11.56
N GLY A 53 -11.81 2.64 -11.15
CA GLY A 53 -12.47 1.64 -11.99
C GLY A 53 -13.26 2.20 -13.17
N MET A 54 -13.46 3.52 -13.26
CA MET A 54 -14.13 4.19 -14.38
C MET A 54 -13.16 4.86 -15.35
N GLU A 55 -11.90 5.06 -14.96
CA GLU A 55 -10.83 5.56 -15.85
C GLU A 55 -10.49 4.55 -16.95
#